data_AF-A0A7C2HI30-F1
#
_entry.id   AF-A0A7C2HI30-F1
#
_cell.length_a   1.000
_cell.length_b   1.000
_cell.length_c   1.000
_cell.angle_alpha   90.00
_cell.angle_beta   90.00
_cell.angle_gamma   90.00
#
_symmetry.space_group_name_H-M   'P 1'
#
loop_
_entity.id
_entity.type
_entity.pdbx_description
1 polymer ?
#
loop_
_entity_poly.entity_id
_entity_poly.type
_entity_poly.pdbx_seq_one_letter_code
_entity_poly.pdbx_strand_id
1 'polypeptide(L)'
;MDRVRQNGGTFGVISAVVLAVLFILVLTGGFTPQVAADPARALSFIKASGGRWLLTGVLGALGTLLAVVFTAGLYRALRDKAPTRAHAVLLLGVLGSGGYALSSLAQWVGGAQVAASTDAVAASHAWVAVNAMVSTFGAFGNAFVGAALLAAGWAITSTRALSSGVGWLAYISGIVTLLGLFTTTPLVFLGSFALIIIWLAWAGWEMRR
;
A
#
# COMPACT_ATOMS: atom_id res chain seq x y z
N MET A 1 26.29 11.65 8.61
CA MET A 1 24.91 11.13 8.51
C MET A 1 24.64 10.73 7.07
N ASP A 2 24.12 9.54 6.83
CA ASP A 2 23.82 9.04 5.48
C ASP A 2 22.62 9.80 4.89
N ARG A 3 22.87 10.69 3.92
CA ARG A 3 21.82 11.47 3.23
C ARG A 3 20.72 10.59 2.64
N VAL A 4 21.07 9.38 2.22
CA VAL A 4 20.12 8.39 1.67
C VAL A 4 19.11 7.94 2.73
N ARG A 5 19.56 7.69 3.97
CA ARG A 5 18.67 7.32 5.09
C ARG A 5 17.72 8.47 5.42
N GLN A 6 18.24 9.70 5.52
CA GLN A 6 17.41 10.88 5.84
C GLN A 6 16.38 11.16 4.76
N ASN A 7 16.78 11.12 3.49
CA ASN A 7 15.86 11.29 2.37
C ASN A 7 14.78 10.21 2.39
N GLY A 8 15.16 8.93 2.56
CA GLY A 8 14.18 7.85 2.69
C GLY A 8 13.22 8.05 3.86
N GLY A 9 13.68 8.61 4.99
CA GLY A 9 12.82 8.99 6.10
C GLY A 9 11.81 10.09 5.75
N THR A 10 12.23 11.11 5.01
CA THR A 10 11.34 12.15 4.47
C THR A 10 10.28 11.55 3.54
N PHE A 11 10.69 10.68 2.62
CA PHE A 11 9.77 9.99 1.72
C PHE A 11 8.78 9.08 2.46
N GLY A 12 9.19 8.46 3.57
CA GLY A 12 8.27 7.70 4.44
C GLY A 12 7.18 8.56 5.03
N VAL A 13 7.53 9.76 5.52
CA VAL A 13 6.55 10.68 6.10
C VAL A 13 5.63 11.27 5.04
N ILE A 14 6.15 11.65 3.88
CA ILE A 14 5.32 12.12 2.75
C ILE A 14 4.40 10.99 2.29
N SER A 15 4.91 9.77 2.15
CA SER A 15 4.11 8.58 1.82
C SER A 15 2.99 8.37 2.84
N ALA A 16 3.27 8.49 4.13
CA ALA A 16 2.27 8.35 5.19
C ALA A 16 1.17 9.42 5.06
N VAL A 17 1.52 10.67 4.74
CA VAL A 17 0.55 11.76 4.54
C VAL A 17 -0.33 11.49 3.32
N VAL A 18 0.27 11.12 2.19
CA VAL A 18 -0.45 10.77 0.95
C VAL A 18 -1.41 9.60 1.20
N LEU A 19 -0.92 8.56 1.89
CA LEU A 19 -1.72 7.39 2.25
C LEU A 19 -2.80 7.71 3.28
N ALA A 20 -2.59 8.66 4.20
CA ALA A 20 -3.62 9.12 5.13
C ALA A 20 -4.77 9.86 4.41
N VAL A 21 -4.45 10.69 3.41
CA VAL A 21 -5.48 11.32 2.57
C VAL A 21 -6.24 10.26 1.78
N LEU A 22 -5.54 9.29 1.19
CA LEU A 22 -6.17 8.16 0.51
C LEU A 22 -7.07 7.36 1.46
N PHE A 23 -6.62 7.09 2.67
CA PHE A 23 -7.37 6.36 3.68
C PHE A 23 -8.70 7.07 4.01
N ILE A 24 -8.68 8.40 4.16
CA ILE A 24 -9.90 9.21 4.37
C ILE A 24 -10.82 9.11 3.15
N LEU A 25 -10.28 9.17 1.93
CA LEU A 25 -11.06 9.01 0.70
C LEU A 25 -11.68 7.62 0.58
N VAL A 26 -11.01 6.57 1.03
CA VAL A 26 -11.55 5.21 1.03
C VAL A 26 -12.63 5.06 2.09
N LEU A 27 -12.40 5.56 3.31
CA LEU A 27 -13.36 5.51 4.42
C LEU A 27 -14.68 6.21 4.08
N THR A 28 -14.59 7.40 3.50
CA THR A 28 -15.79 8.19 3.13
C THR A 28 -16.33 7.81 1.73
N GLY A 29 -15.71 6.80 1.10
CA GLY A 29 -15.79 6.40 -0.31
C GLY A 29 -17.15 5.94 -0.77
N GLY A 30 -17.78 5.09 0.04
CA GLY A 30 -18.92 4.28 -0.38
C GLY A 30 -18.57 3.15 -1.36
N PHE A 31 -17.34 3.10 -1.88
CA PHE A 31 -16.88 2.01 -2.76
C PHE A 31 -16.47 0.80 -1.92
N THR A 32 -17.42 -0.10 -1.66
CA THR A 32 -17.22 -1.31 -0.86
C THR A 32 -16.96 -2.53 -1.75
N PRO A 33 -16.47 -3.66 -1.18
CA PRO A 33 -16.32 -4.92 -1.92
C PRO A 33 -17.63 -5.37 -2.59
N GLN A 34 -18.79 -5.09 -1.97
CA GLN A 34 -20.10 -5.40 -2.54
C GLN A 34 -20.42 -4.53 -3.77
N VAL A 35 -20.02 -3.25 -3.75
CA VAL A 35 -20.15 -2.37 -4.92
C VAL A 35 -19.20 -2.81 -6.04
N ALA A 36 -17.97 -3.19 -5.70
CA ALA A 36 -16.99 -3.66 -6.68
C ALA A 36 -17.37 -5.00 -7.35
N ALA A 37 -18.07 -5.88 -6.62
CA ALA A 37 -18.51 -7.19 -7.13
C ALA A 37 -19.69 -7.10 -8.12
N ASP A 38 -20.46 -6.02 -8.09
CA ASP A 38 -21.58 -5.78 -9.01
C ASP A 38 -21.13 -4.79 -10.10
N PRO A 39 -20.95 -5.24 -11.37
CA PRO A 39 -20.47 -4.36 -12.43
C PRO A 39 -21.35 -3.14 -12.69
N ALA A 40 -22.68 -3.28 -12.57
CA ALA A 40 -23.59 -2.15 -12.80
C ALA A 40 -23.42 -1.08 -11.70
N ARG A 41 -23.29 -1.51 -10.45
CA ARG A 41 -23.04 -0.59 -9.32
C ARG A 41 -21.64 0.01 -9.36
N ALA A 42 -20.63 -0.76 -9.71
CA ALA A 42 -19.26 -0.27 -9.82
C ALA A 42 -19.13 0.79 -10.93
N LEU A 43 -19.62 0.49 -12.13
CA LEU A 43 -19.50 1.41 -13.27
C LEU A 43 -20.34 2.68 -13.09
N SER A 44 -21.53 2.57 -12.50
CA SER A 44 -22.33 3.75 -12.15
C SER A 44 -21.64 4.60 -11.08
N PHE A 45 -21.03 3.99 -10.07
CA PHE A 45 -20.23 4.70 -9.07
C PHE A 45 -19.05 5.44 -9.70
N ILE A 46 -18.29 4.78 -10.59
CA ILE A 46 -17.13 5.40 -11.26
C ILE A 46 -17.56 6.59 -12.11
N LYS A 47 -18.67 6.47 -12.86
CA LYS A 47 -19.24 7.57 -13.64
C LYS A 47 -19.67 8.74 -12.75
N ALA A 48 -20.38 8.46 -11.66
CA ALA A 48 -20.89 9.49 -10.75
C ALA A 48 -19.78 10.16 -9.92
N SER A 49 -18.71 9.42 -9.61
CA SER A 49 -17.64 9.84 -8.70
C SER A 49 -16.28 9.96 -9.40
N GLY A 50 -16.25 10.30 -10.69
CA GLY A 50 -15.04 10.23 -11.52
C GLY A 50 -13.83 10.98 -10.96
N GLY A 51 -14.02 12.18 -10.42
CA GLY A 51 -12.92 12.94 -9.79
C GLY A 51 -12.36 12.25 -8.54
N ARG A 52 -13.23 11.67 -7.72
CA ARG A 52 -12.84 10.88 -6.54
C ARG A 52 -12.13 9.59 -6.93
N TRP A 53 -12.61 8.92 -7.99
CA TRP A 53 -11.98 7.72 -8.54
C TRP A 53 -10.55 8.00 -8.99
N LEU A 54 -10.35 9.09 -9.73
CA LEU A 54 -9.05 9.54 -10.17
C LEU A 54 -8.13 9.84 -8.99
N LEU A 55 -8.61 10.59 -7.98
CA LEU A 55 -7.80 10.92 -6.81
C LEU A 55 -7.37 9.67 -6.02
N THR A 56 -8.27 8.71 -5.80
CA THR A 56 -7.95 7.44 -5.12
C THR A 56 -6.85 6.67 -5.88
N GLY A 57 -6.95 6.61 -7.21
CA GLY A 57 -5.96 5.99 -8.07
C GLY A 57 -4.59 6.68 -8.03
N VAL A 58 -4.57 8.00 -8.23
CA VAL A 58 -3.32 8.77 -8.26
C VAL A 58 -2.63 8.73 -6.89
N LEU A 59 -3.37 8.90 -5.80
CA LEU A 59 -2.79 8.87 -4.45
C LEU A 59 -2.28 7.47 -4.07
N GLY A 60 -2.96 6.41 -4.53
CA GLY A 60 -2.50 5.03 -4.32
C GLY A 60 -1.17 4.75 -5.03
N ALA A 61 -1.09 5.11 -6.31
CA ALA A 61 0.15 5.00 -7.08
C ALA A 61 1.27 5.87 -6.50
N LEU A 62 1.00 7.14 -6.18
CA LEU A 62 2.01 8.04 -5.61
C LEU A 62 2.50 7.56 -4.24
N GLY A 63 1.58 7.21 -3.33
CA GLY A 63 1.94 6.72 -1.99
C GLY A 63 2.85 5.50 -2.07
N THR A 64 2.53 4.55 -2.95
CA THR A 64 3.32 3.31 -3.11
C THR A 64 4.67 3.55 -3.75
N LEU A 65 4.79 4.47 -4.73
CA LEU A 65 6.06 4.87 -5.31
C LEU A 65 6.96 5.60 -4.30
N LEU A 66 6.41 6.46 -3.45
CA LEU A 66 7.15 7.12 -2.37
C LEU A 66 7.64 6.09 -1.34
N ALA A 67 6.83 5.06 -1.05
CA ALA A 67 7.21 3.96 -0.17
C ALA A 67 8.42 3.14 -0.69
N VAL A 68 8.64 3.08 -2.01
CA VAL A 68 9.86 2.46 -2.59
C VAL A 68 11.11 3.22 -2.16
N VAL A 69 11.08 4.56 -2.22
CA VAL A 69 12.21 5.40 -1.81
C VAL A 69 12.46 5.29 -0.31
N PHE A 70 11.38 5.25 0.48
CA PHE A 70 11.46 4.95 1.91
C PHE A 70 12.14 3.60 2.17
N THR A 71 11.78 2.56 1.42
CA THR A 71 12.33 1.21 1.58
C THR A 71 13.83 1.17 1.29
N ALA A 72 14.30 1.93 0.30
CA ALA A 72 15.74 2.10 0.04
C ALA A 72 16.48 2.80 1.19
N GLY A 73 15.85 3.81 1.83
CA GLY A 73 16.38 4.44 3.04
C GLY A 73 16.41 3.51 4.24
N LEU A 74 15.35 2.71 4.43
CA LEU A 74 15.25 1.72 5.50
C LEU A 74 16.30 0.62 5.33
N TYR A 75 16.55 0.15 4.11
CA TYR A 75 17.67 -0.73 3.81
C TYR A 75 19.00 -0.17 4.32
N ARG A 76 19.29 1.11 4.03
CA ARG A 76 20.51 1.77 4.51
C ARG A 76 20.57 1.85 6.03
N ALA A 77 19.44 2.07 6.70
CA ALA A 77 19.38 2.10 8.16
C ALA A 77 19.65 0.72 8.81
N LEU A 78 19.31 -0.38 8.12
CA LEU A 78 19.39 -1.73 8.66
C LEU A 78 20.64 -2.52 8.23
N ARG A 79 21.22 -2.21 7.06
CA ARG A 79 22.24 -3.06 6.41
C ARG A 79 23.49 -3.32 7.24
N ASP A 80 23.92 -2.36 8.07
CA ASP A 80 25.18 -2.49 8.82
C ASP A 80 25.05 -3.49 9.97
N LYS A 81 23.85 -3.63 10.55
CA LYS A 81 23.59 -4.51 11.70
C LYS A 81 22.84 -5.80 11.33
N ALA A 82 22.06 -5.78 10.25
CA ALA A 82 21.22 -6.90 9.81
C ALA A 82 21.22 -7.03 8.27
N PRO A 83 22.36 -7.33 7.63
CA PRO A 83 22.51 -7.24 6.17
C PRO A 83 21.52 -8.11 5.40
N THR A 84 21.37 -9.39 5.77
CA THR A 84 20.45 -10.30 5.08
C THR A 84 18.99 -9.85 5.20
N ARG A 85 18.59 -9.39 6.40
CA ARG A 85 17.22 -8.93 6.64
C ARG A 85 16.95 -7.59 5.97
N ALA A 86 17.94 -6.69 5.92
CA ALA A 86 17.85 -5.45 5.16
C ALA A 86 17.61 -5.71 3.68
N HIS A 87 18.33 -6.67 3.07
CA HIS A 87 18.08 -7.05 1.66
C HIS A 87 16.68 -7.64 1.47
N ALA A 88 16.21 -8.48 2.40
CA ALA A 88 14.85 -9.00 2.35
C ALA A 88 13.82 -7.85 2.40
N VAL A 89 13.98 -6.88 3.31
CA VAL A 89 13.12 -5.67 3.37
C VAL A 89 13.12 -4.92 2.04
N LEU A 90 14.29 -4.75 1.41
CA LEU A 90 14.41 -4.05 0.15
C LEU A 90 13.67 -4.78 -0.99
N LEU A 91 13.98 -6.05 -1.21
CA LEU A 91 13.41 -6.83 -2.30
C LEU A 91 11.90 -7.00 -2.13
N LEU A 92 11.46 -7.41 -0.93
CA LEU A 92 10.05 -7.63 -0.63
C LEU A 92 9.28 -6.30 -0.63
N GLY A 93 9.85 -5.24 -0.07
CA GLY A 93 9.22 -3.92 -0.06
C GLY A 93 9.03 -3.37 -1.47
N VAL A 94 10.04 -3.45 -2.33
CA VAL A 94 9.94 -3.00 -3.73
C VAL A 94 8.90 -3.82 -4.50
N LEU A 95 8.92 -5.15 -4.39
CA LEU A 95 7.94 -6.01 -5.05
C LEU A 95 6.52 -5.72 -4.56
N GLY A 96 6.33 -5.60 -3.25
CA GLY A 96 5.03 -5.31 -2.66
C GLY A 96 4.48 -3.94 -3.05
N SER A 97 5.33 -2.90 -3.01
CA SER A 97 4.97 -1.56 -3.52
C SER A 97 4.63 -1.60 -5.01
N GLY A 98 5.35 -2.38 -5.82
CA GLY A 98 5.02 -2.61 -7.22
C GLY A 98 3.63 -3.24 -7.40
N GLY A 99 3.29 -4.22 -6.58
CA GLY A 99 1.95 -4.82 -6.55
C GLY A 99 0.86 -3.79 -6.27
N TYR A 100 0.99 -2.98 -5.22
CA TYR A 100 0.01 -1.95 -4.94
C TYR A 100 -0.05 -0.85 -6.01
N ALA A 101 1.08 -0.46 -6.59
CA ALA A 101 1.11 0.50 -7.69
C ALA A 101 0.34 -0.05 -8.91
N LEU A 102 0.58 -1.31 -9.30
CA LEU A 102 -0.15 -1.97 -10.38
C LEU A 102 -1.64 -2.11 -10.08
N SER A 103 -1.99 -2.47 -8.84
CA SER A 103 -3.39 -2.52 -8.39
C SER A 103 -4.06 -1.16 -8.56
N SER A 104 -3.40 -0.10 -8.10
CA SER A 104 -3.91 1.26 -8.15
C SER A 104 -4.03 1.78 -9.59
N LEU A 105 -3.05 1.49 -10.45
CA LEU A 105 -3.09 1.84 -11.88
C LEU A 105 -4.19 1.07 -12.64
N ALA A 106 -4.33 -0.23 -12.39
CA ALA A 106 -5.38 -1.04 -13.00
C ALA A 106 -6.77 -0.53 -12.58
N GLN A 107 -6.94 -0.15 -11.32
CA GLN A 107 -8.18 0.42 -10.83
C GLN A 107 -8.45 1.79 -11.47
N TRP A 108 -7.46 2.68 -11.46
CA TRP A 108 -7.60 4.03 -11.99
C TRP A 108 -7.86 4.02 -13.50
N VAL A 109 -6.91 3.50 -14.27
CA VAL A 109 -6.92 3.55 -15.74
C VAL A 109 -7.91 2.53 -16.29
N GLY A 110 -7.82 1.27 -15.86
CA GLY A 110 -8.71 0.21 -16.32
C GLY A 110 -10.17 0.50 -15.97
N GLY A 111 -10.44 0.88 -14.71
CA GLY A 111 -11.80 1.23 -14.27
C GLY A 111 -12.39 2.42 -15.01
N ALA A 112 -11.60 3.47 -15.26
CA ALA A 112 -12.07 4.64 -16.00
C ALA A 112 -12.38 4.31 -17.47
N GLN A 113 -11.52 3.52 -18.14
CA GLN A 113 -11.73 3.11 -19.53
C GLN A 113 -12.98 2.25 -19.68
N VAL A 114 -13.19 1.29 -18.78
CA VAL A 114 -14.39 0.45 -18.80
C VAL A 114 -15.65 1.27 -18.53
N ALA A 115 -15.59 2.21 -17.57
CA ALA A 115 -16.69 3.10 -17.29
C ALA A 115 -17.02 4.04 -18.47
N ALA A 116 -16.04 4.43 -19.28
CA ALA A 116 -16.29 5.28 -20.45
C ALA A 116 -16.98 4.54 -21.62
N SER A 117 -17.05 3.21 -21.59
CA SER A 117 -17.67 2.41 -22.65
C SER A 117 -19.17 2.66 -22.80
N THR A 118 -19.62 2.69 -24.05
CA THR A 118 -21.04 2.79 -24.43
C THR A 118 -21.73 1.43 -24.49
N ASP A 119 -20.98 0.34 -24.68
CA ASP A 119 -21.50 -1.04 -24.63
C ASP A 119 -21.52 -1.54 -23.18
N ALA A 120 -22.71 -1.62 -22.60
CA ALA A 120 -22.92 -2.01 -21.21
C ALA A 120 -22.60 -3.49 -20.93
N VAL A 121 -22.78 -4.38 -21.90
CA VAL A 121 -22.52 -5.82 -21.74
C VAL A 121 -21.01 -6.06 -21.78
N ALA A 122 -20.33 -5.52 -22.78
CA ALA A 122 -18.87 -5.61 -22.87
C ALA A 122 -18.19 -4.94 -21.68
N ALA A 123 -18.68 -3.77 -21.23
CA ALA A 123 -18.16 -3.09 -20.05
C ALA A 123 -18.30 -3.92 -18.77
N SER A 124 -19.41 -4.64 -18.60
CA SER A 124 -19.62 -5.48 -17.41
C SER A 124 -18.61 -6.63 -17.36
N HIS A 125 -18.35 -7.31 -18.48
CA HIS A 125 -17.33 -8.36 -18.55
C HIS A 125 -15.92 -7.80 -18.34
N ALA A 126 -15.60 -6.66 -18.96
CA ALA A 126 -14.31 -6.02 -18.80
C ALA A 126 -14.07 -5.56 -17.36
N TRP A 127 -15.11 -5.07 -16.66
CA TRP A 127 -15.02 -4.71 -15.25
C TRP A 127 -14.65 -5.89 -14.37
N VAL A 128 -15.27 -7.06 -14.58
CA VAL A 128 -14.95 -8.28 -13.81
C VAL A 128 -13.46 -8.63 -13.98
N ALA A 129 -12.93 -8.55 -15.20
CA ALA A 129 -11.53 -8.79 -15.48
C ALA A 129 -10.61 -7.76 -14.80
N VAL A 130 -10.93 -6.46 -14.91
CA VAL A 130 -10.18 -5.38 -14.26
C VAL A 130 -10.19 -5.55 -12.74
N ASN A 131 -11.35 -5.79 -12.14
CA ASN A 131 -11.50 -5.96 -10.69
C ASN A 131 -10.73 -7.19 -10.17
N ALA A 132 -10.71 -8.28 -10.94
CA ALA A 132 -9.88 -9.44 -10.64
C ALA A 132 -8.38 -9.06 -10.65
N MET A 133 -7.90 -8.35 -11.68
CA MET A 133 -6.51 -7.87 -11.73
C MET A 133 -6.16 -6.96 -10.55
N VAL A 134 -7.01 -5.99 -10.23
CA VAL A 134 -6.84 -5.08 -9.08
C VAL A 134 -6.69 -5.87 -7.79
N SER A 135 -7.56 -6.87 -7.60
CA SER A 135 -7.55 -7.74 -6.41
C SER A 135 -6.30 -8.60 -6.34
N THR A 136 -5.88 -9.21 -7.46
CA THR A 136 -4.66 -10.02 -7.53
C THR A 136 -3.41 -9.20 -7.23
N PHE A 137 -3.27 -8.03 -7.84
CA PHE A 137 -2.14 -7.14 -7.56
C PHE A 137 -2.16 -6.59 -6.13
N GLY A 138 -3.35 -6.31 -5.58
CA GLY A 138 -3.51 -5.91 -4.19
C GLY A 138 -3.10 -7.03 -3.21
N ALA A 139 -3.50 -8.27 -3.48
CA ALA A 139 -3.08 -9.45 -2.71
C ALA A 139 -1.57 -9.69 -2.82
N PHE A 140 -0.99 -9.55 -4.02
CA PHE A 140 0.46 -9.59 -4.21
C PHE A 140 1.15 -8.49 -3.36
N GLY A 141 0.63 -7.26 -3.40
CA GLY A 141 1.10 -6.16 -2.56
C GLY A 141 1.07 -6.52 -1.06
N ASN A 142 -0.07 -7.02 -0.57
CA ASN A 142 -0.23 -7.46 0.82
C ASN A 142 0.80 -8.52 1.23
N ALA A 143 1.02 -9.54 0.39
CA ALA A 143 1.95 -10.62 0.69
C ALA A 143 3.38 -10.12 0.86
N PHE A 144 3.86 -9.35 -0.11
CA PHE A 144 5.25 -8.89 -0.14
C PHE A 144 5.51 -7.74 0.84
N VAL A 145 4.60 -6.76 0.97
CA VAL A 145 4.73 -5.70 2.00
C VAL A 145 4.59 -6.29 3.40
N GLY A 146 3.66 -7.22 3.61
CA GLY A 146 3.51 -7.91 4.89
C GLY A 146 4.80 -8.62 5.30
N ALA A 147 5.40 -9.40 4.38
CA ALA A 147 6.68 -10.07 4.62
C ALA A 147 7.84 -9.07 4.83
N ALA A 148 7.88 -7.97 4.09
CA ALA A 148 8.87 -6.91 4.27
C ALA A 148 8.78 -6.28 5.66
N LEU A 149 7.57 -6.03 6.15
CA LEU A 149 7.31 -5.47 7.48
C LEU A 149 7.73 -6.44 8.59
N LEU A 150 7.50 -7.74 8.44
CA LEU A 150 7.99 -8.76 9.37
C LEU A 150 9.53 -8.78 9.40
N ALA A 151 10.18 -8.74 8.23
CA ALA A 151 11.63 -8.71 8.13
C ALA A 151 12.23 -7.43 8.74
N ALA A 152 11.58 -6.28 8.52
CA ALA A 152 11.96 -5.00 9.11
C ALA A 152 11.79 -5.01 10.63
N GLY A 153 10.64 -5.48 11.11
CA GLY A 153 10.37 -5.64 12.55
C GLY A 153 11.43 -6.50 13.21
N TRP A 154 11.76 -7.64 12.61
CA TRP A 154 12.79 -8.54 13.11
C TRP A 154 14.17 -7.90 13.14
N ALA A 155 14.55 -7.21 12.07
CA ALA A 155 15.82 -6.51 12.02
C ALA A 155 15.91 -5.42 13.12
N ILE A 156 14.86 -4.62 13.27
CA ILE A 156 14.83 -3.51 14.22
C ILE A 156 14.86 -4.01 15.67
N THR A 157 14.01 -4.96 16.04
CA THR A 157 13.92 -5.43 17.43
C THR A 157 15.19 -6.16 17.88
N SER A 158 15.85 -6.91 16.99
CA SER A 158 17.06 -7.65 17.37
C SER A 158 18.32 -6.78 17.40
N THR A 159 18.39 -5.74 16.57
CA THR A 159 19.62 -4.93 16.42
C THR A 159 19.54 -3.55 17.04
N ARG A 160 18.32 -3.12 17.43
CA ARG A 160 18.03 -1.75 17.87
C ARG A 160 18.60 -0.71 16.90
N ALA A 161 18.50 -0.98 15.59
CA ALA A 161 18.88 -0.03 14.54
C ALA A 161 17.95 1.20 14.53
N LEU A 162 16.70 0.99 14.95
CA LEU A 162 15.68 1.99 15.27
C LEU A 162 15.08 1.64 16.64
N SER A 163 14.11 2.42 17.13
CA SER A 163 13.46 2.12 18.41
C SER A 163 12.71 0.78 18.36
N SER A 164 12.68 0.07 19.49
CA SER A 164 11.96 -1.19 19.61
C SER A 164 10.46 -1.04 19.34
N GLY A 165 9.88 0.14 19.63
CA GLY A 165 8.48 0.45 19.34
C GLY A 165 8.17 0.41 17.84
N VAL A 166 9.02 1.02 17.01
CA VAL A 166 8.89 0.94 15.54
C VAL A 166 9.01 -0.49 15.04
N GLY A 167 9.92 -1.28 15.64
CA GLY A 167 10.09 -2.69 15.29
C GLY A 167 8.85 -3.54 15.58
N TRP A 168 8.25 -3.39 16.76
CA TRP A 168 7.00 -4.09 17.10
C TRP A 168 5.82 -3.64 16.25
N LEU A 169 5.72 -2.34 15.98
CA LEU A 169 4.70 -1.82 15.07
C LEU A 169 4.86 -2.43 13.67
N ALA A 170 6.09 -2.60 13.17
CA ALA A 170 6.33 -3.27 11.89
C ALA A 170 5.82 -4.72 11.91
N TYR A 171 6.09 -5.47 12.98
CA TYR A 171 5.59 -6.83 13.14
C TYR A 171 4.06 -6.90 13.09
N ILE A 172 3.38 -6.10 13.92
CA ILE A 172 1.92 -6.08 13.98
C ILE A 172 1.34 -5.69 12.62
N SER A 173 1.89 -4.64 11.99
CA SER A 173 1.49 -4.20 10.65
C SER A 173 1.67 -5.32 9.63
N GLY A 174 2.79 -6.04 9.67
CA GLY A 174 3.08 -7.17 8.79
C GLY A 174 2.09 -8.31 8.96
N ILE A 175 1.80 -8.72 10.19
CA ILE A 175 0.81 -9.76 10.50
C ILE A 175 -0.57 -9.36 9.97
N VAL A 176 -1.06 -8.17 10.31
CA VAL A 176 -2.39 -7.70 9.89
C VAL A 176 -2.48 -7.58 8.37
N THR A 177 -1.41 -7.15 7.70
CA THR A 177 -1.34 -7.09 6.23
C THR A 177 -1.43 -8.48 5.61
N LEU A 178 -0.72 -9.47 6.16
CA LEU A 178 -0.78 -10.86 5.71
C LEU A 178 -2.14 -11.52 6.00
N LEU A 179 -2.79 -11.18 7.12
CA LEU A 179 -4.15 -11.64 7.39
C LEU A 179 -5.13 -11.18 6.30
N GLY A 180 -4.89 -10.01 5.69
CA GLY A 180 -5.64 -9.50 4.55
C GLY A 180 -5.59 -10.38 3.29
N LEU A 181 -4.73 -11.40 3.23
CA LEU A 181 -4.75 -12.41 2.17
C LEU A 181 -5.86 -13.46 2.36
N PHE A 182 -6.28 -13.67 3.61
CA PHE A 182 -7.24 -14.71 3.98
C PHE A 182 -8.61 -14.14 4.32
N THR A 183 -8.71 -12.82 4.55
CA THR A 183 -9.97 -12.16 4.87
C THR A 183 -10.08 -10.80 4.23
N THR A 184 -11.28 -10.48 3.75
CA THR A 184 -11.64 -9.18 3.18
C THR A 184 -12.49 -8.34 4.15
N THR A 185 -12.41 -8.63 5.45
CA THR A 185 -13.17 -7.89 6.46
C THR A 185 -12.72 -6.42 6.49
N PRO A 186 -13.66 -5.46 6.61
CA PRO A 186 -13.31 -4.04 6.68
C PRO A 186 -12.33 -3.73 7.79
N LEU A 187 -12.40 -4.46 8.92
CA LEU A 187 -11.49 -4.27 10.05
C LEU A 187 -10.03 -4.59 9.69
N VAL A 188 -9.77 -5.71 9.02
CA VAL A 188 -8.40 -6.10 8.63
C VAL A 188 -7.87 -5.20 7.52
N PHE A 189 -8.73 -4.84 6.56
CA PHE A 189 -8.35 -3.93 5.48
C PHE A 189 -8.02 -2.51 6.00
N LEU A 190 -8.91 -1.92 6.80
CA LEU A 190 -8.69 -0.58 7.34
C LEU A 190 -7.58 -0.57 8.40
N GLY A 191 -7.50 -1.64 9.19
CA GLY A 191 -6.47 -1.83 10.20
C GLY A 191 -5.07 -1.92 9.59
N SER A 192 -4.87 -2.75 8.56
CA SER A 192 -3.57 -2.86 7.87
C SER A 192 -3.15 -1.52 7.28
N PHE A 193 -4.09 -0.82 6.62
CA PHE A 193 -3.84 0.48 6.02
C PHE A 193 -3.40 1.52 7.09
N ALA A 194 -4.17 1.66 8.17
CA ALA A 194 -3.85 2.59 9.25
C ALA A 194 -2.50 2.28 9.91
N LEU A 195 -2.23 1.00 10.18
CA LEU A 195 -0.96 0.56 10.78
C LEU A 195 0.24 0.88 9.88
N ILE A 196 0.14 0.65 8.56
CA ILE A 196 1.19 1.01 7.59
C ILE A 196 1.45 2.51 7.60
N ILE A 197 0.41 3.35 7.64
CA ILE A 197 0.55 4.81 7.72
C ILE A 197 1.32 5.21 8.98
N ILE A 198 0.91 4.72 10.15
CA ILE A 198 1.56 5.04 11.43
C ILE A 198 3.01 4.56 11.41
N TRP A 199 3.26 3.38 10.87
CA TRP A 199 4.60 2.82 10.77
C TRP A 199 5.52 3.64 9.86
N LEU A 200 5.06 4.00 8.66
CA LEU A 200 5.81 4.84 7.73
C LEU A 200 6.14 6.22 8.34
N ALA A 201 5.18 6.83 9.01
CA ALA A 201 5.37 8.13 9.66
C ALA A 201 6.41 8.04 10.78
N TRP A 202 6.30 7.05 11.67
CA TRP A 202 7.19 6.90 12.82
C TRP A 202 8.59 6.45 12.40
N ALA A 203 8.71 5.40 11.59
CA ALA A 203 10.00 4.95 11.07
C ALA A 203 10.68 6.06 10.25
N GLY A 204 9.91 6.78 9.42
CA GLY A 204 10.41 7.89 8.63
C GLY A 204 10.89 9.07 9.48
N TRP A 205 10.20 9.34 10.60
CA TRP A 205 10.65 10.33 11.58
C TRP A 205 11.96 9.93 12.27
N GLU A 206 12.10 8.67 12.71
CA GLU A 206 13.34 8.20 13.34
C GLU A 206 14.53 8.18 12.39
N MET A 207 14.32 7.85 11.12
CA MET A 207 15.41 7.83 10.14
C MET A 207 15.97 9.22 9.81
N ARG A 208 15.21 10.28 10.07
CA ARG A 208 15.65 11.68 9.90
C ARG A 208 16.46 12.22 11.08
N ARG A 209 16.29 11.62 12.26
CA ARG A 209 17.13 11.87 13.45
C ARG A 209 18.47 11.16 13.30
#